data_AF-A0A2J8QJ73-F1
#
_entry.id   AF-A0A2J8QJ73-F1
#
_cell.length_a   1.000
_cell.length_b   1.000
_cell.length_c   1.000
_cell.angle_alpha   90.00
_cell.angle_beta   90.00
_cell.angle_gamma   90.00
#
_symmetry.space_group_name_H-M   'P 1'
#
loop_
_entity.id
_entity.type
_entity.pdbx_description
1 polymer ?
#
loop_
_entity_poly.entity_id
_entity_poly.type
_entity_poly.pdbx_seq_one_letter_code
_entity_poly.pdbx_strand_id
1 'polypeptide(L)'
;MKNAVIGNNKQKANLIVLGAVPRLLYLLQQETSSTELKTECAVVLGSLAMGTENNVKSLLDCHIIPALLQGLLSPDLKFIEACLRCLRTIFTSPVTPEELLYTDATVIPHLMALLSRSRYTQEYICQIFS
;
A
#
# COMPACT_ATOMS: atom_id res chain seq x y z
N MET A 1 3.70 4.80 -18.16
CA MET A 1 2.40 5.04 -17.50
C MET A 1 2.54 5.75 -16.14
N LYS A 2 3.49 6.68 -15.98
CA LYS A 2 3.74 7.36 -14.68
C LYS A 2 2.92 8.64 -14.46
N ASN A 3 2.25 9.16 -15.50
CA ASN A 3 1.65 10.51 -15.47
C ASN A 3 0.11 10.56 -15.57
N ALA A 4 -0.59 9.42 -15.61
CA ALA A 4 -2.04 9.41 -15.83
C ALA A 4 -2.91 9.47 -14.55
N VAL A 5 -2.30 9.32 -13.36
CA VAL A 5 -3.02 9.16 -12.08
C VAL A 5 -2.72 10.30 -11.09
N ILE A 6 -1.96 11.31 -11.52
CA ILE A 6 -1.57 12.44 -10.66
C ILE A 6 -2.63 13.54 -10.80
N GLY A 7 -3.50 13.66 -9.81
CA GLY A 7 -4.28 14.88 -9.56
C GLY A 7 -5.79 14.83 -9.81
N ASN A 8 -6.35 13.81 -10.47
CA ASN A 8 -7.79 13.76 -10.73
C ASN A 8 -8.48 12.57 -10.02
N ASN A 9 -9.20 12.86 -8.94
CA ASN A 9 -9.95 11.86 -8.17
C ASN A 9 -10.97 11.08 -9.02
N LYS A 10 -11.56 11.70 -10.06
CA LYS A 10 -12.48 11.02 -10.98
C LYS A 10 -11.78 9.96 -11.81
N GLN A 11 -10.56 10.24 -12.29
CA GLN A 11 -9.76 9.25 -13.03
C GLN A 11 -9.34 8.08 -12.14
N LYS A 12 -8.93 8.36 -10.90
CA LYS A 12 -8.62 7.32 -9.90
C LYS A 12 -9.82 6.42 -9.65
N ALA A 13 -10.99 7.00 -9.39
CA ALA A 13 -12.23 6.25 -9.17
C ALA A 13 -12.59 5.39 -10.39
N ASN A 14 -12.48 5.93 -11.61
CA ASN A 14 -12.74 5.18 -12.83
C ASN A 14 -11.80 3.96 -12.98
N LEU A 15 -10.51 4.12 -12.67
CA LEU A 15 -9.57 2.99 -12.73
C LEU A 15 -9.94 1.89 -11.73
N ILE A 16 -10.38 2.26 -10.53
CA ILE A 16 -10.86 1.30 -9.52
C ILE A 16 -12.08 0.53 -10.06
N VAL A 17 -13.08 1.25 -10.59
CA VAL A 17 -14.29 0.65 -11.18
C VAL A 17 -13.97 -0.28 -12.35
N LEU A 18 -12.95 0.03 -13.14
CA LEU A 18 -12.48 -0.82 -14.25
C LEU A 18 -11.68 -2.06 -13.79
N GLY A 19 -11.59 -2.33 -12.48
CA GLY A 19 -10.93 -3.52 -11.95
C GLY A 19 -9.41 -3.41 -11.87
N ALA A 20 -8.85 -2.20 -11.84
CA ALA A 20 -7.40 -2.03 -11.70
C ALA A 20 -6.86 -2.60 -10.37
N VAL A 21 -7.60 -2.44 -9.27
CA VAL A 21 -7.12 -2.84 -7.93
C VAL A 21 -6.87 -4.36 -7.83
N PRO A 22 -7.82 -5.26 -8.15
CA PRO A 22 -7.56 -6.69 -8.13
C PRO A 22 -6.40 -7.11 -9.03
N ARG A 23 -6.26 -6.49 -10.21
CA ARG A 23 -5.17 -6.81 -11.15
C ARG A 23 -3.80 -6.39 -10.60
N LEU A 24 -3.70 -5.22 -9.98
CA LEU A 24 -2.46 -4.74 -9.38
C LEU A 24 -2.07 -5.59 -8.17
N LEU A 25 -3.03 -5.98 -7.33
CA LEU A 25 -2.80 -6.88 -6.21
C LEU A 25 -2.31 -8.25 -6.66
N TYR A 26 -2.93 -8.81 -7.70
CA TYR A 26 -2.48 -10.06 -8.32
C TYR A 26 -1.00 -9.97 -8.70
N LEU A 27 -0.61 -8.96 -9.47
CA LEU A 27 0.79 -8.77 -9.91
C LEU A 27 1.75 -8.53 -8.74
N LEU A 28 1.32 -7.79 -7.72
CA LEU A 28 2.12 -7.54 -6.52
C LEU A 28 2.47 -8.85 -5.78
N GLN A 29 1.53 -9.81 -5.75
CA GLN A 29 1.67 -11.08 -5.04
C GLN A 29 2.27 -12.21 -5.90
N GLN A 30 2.24 -12.10 -7.23
CA GLN A 30 2.80 -13.14 -8.11
C GLN A 30 4.31 -13.32 -7.90
N GLU A 31 4.76 -14.53 -7.61
CA GLU A 31 6.18 -14.86 -7.47
C GLU A 31 6.96 -14.60 -8.77
N THR A 32 6.34 -14.84 -9.92
CA THR A 32 6.94 -14.65 -11.26
C THR A 32 7.09 -13.19 -11.67
N SER A 33 6.44 -12.24 -10.96
CA SER A 33 6.56 -10.82 -11.25
C SER A 33 7.87 -10.26 -10.71
N SER A 34 8.57 -9.45 -11.52
CA SER A 34 9.81 -8.81 -11.09
C SER A 34 9.55 -7.82 -9.94
N THR A 35 10.56 -7.62 -9.09
CA THR A 35 10.45 -6.70 -7.95
C THR A 35 10.18 -5.26 -8.40
N GLU A 36 10.69 -4.84 -9.56
CA GLU A 36 10.38 -3.53 -10.14
C GLU A 36 8.90 -3.40 -10.49
N LEU A 37 8.31 -4.44 -11.09
CA LEU A 37 6.88 -4.45 -11.41
C LEU A 37 6.03 -4.40 -10.13
N LYS A 38 6.39 -5.20 -9.11
CA LYS A 38 5.72 -5.19 -7.80
C LYS A 38 5.80 -3.81 -7.14
N THR A 39 6.97 -3.16 -7.22
CA THR A 39 7.20 -1.80 -6.74
C THR A 39 6.29 -0.79 -7.43
N GLU A 40 6.21 -0.82 -8.76
CA GLU A 40 5.31 0.06 -9.51
C GLU A 40 3.83 -0.24 -9.19
N CYS A 41 3.44 -1.50 -8.97
CA CYS A 41 2.10 -1.85 -8.52
C CYS A 41 1.78 -1.21 -7.17
N ALA A 42 2.66 -1.35 -6.17
CA ALA A 42 2.50 -0.72 -4.86
C ALA A 42 2.45 0.83 -4.96
N VAL A 43 3.24 1.41 -5.88
CA VAL A 43 3.21 2.85 -6.14
C VAL A 43 1.86 3.32 -6.68
N VAL A 44 1.31 2.59 -7.66
CA VAL A 44 0.01 2.91 -8.26
C VAL A 44 -1.11 2.72 -7.24
N LEU A 45 -1.10 1.64 -6.46
CA LEU A 45 -2.06 1.41 -5.39
C LEU A 45 -2.05 2.56 -4.37
N GLY A 46 -0.87 3.00 -3.93
CA GLY A 46 -0.74 4.15 -3.03
C GLY A 46 -1.26 5.46 -3.66
N SER A 47 -1.13 5.62 -4.98
CA SER A 47 -1.70 6.77 -5.70
C SER A 47 -3.23 6.73 -5.73
N LEU A 48 -3.82 5.56 -5.92
CA LEU A 48 -5.28 5.37 -5.86
C LEU A 48 -5.83 5.67 -4.45
N ALA A 49 -5.09 5.28 -3.41
CA ALA A 49 -5.41 5.55 -2.01
C ALA A 49 -5.35 7.05 -1.66
N MET A 50 -4.46 7.85 -2.27
CA MET A 50 -4.43 9.32 -2.14
C MET A 50 -5.61 10.03 -2.86
N GLY A 51 -6.73 9.36 -3.02
CA GLY A 51 -7.92 9.89 -3.69
C GLY A 51 -8.96 10.37 -2.68
N THR A 52 -10.16 9.82 -2.78
CA THR A 52 -11.24 10.04 -1.81
C THR A 52 -11.30 8.87 -0.81
N GLU A 53 -12.03 9.04 0.28
CA GLU A 53 -12.35 7.95 1.20
C GLU A 53 -13.01 6.75 0.51
N ASN A 54 -13.83 6.98 -0.52
CA ASN A 54 -14.44 5.89 -1.31
C ASN A 54 -13.38 5.06 -2.04
N ASN A 55 -12.29 5.68 -2.51
CA ASN A 55 -11.20 4.92 -3.09
C ASN A 55 -10.55 4.03 -2.03
N VAL A 56 -10.29 4.56 -0.83
CA VAL A 56 -9.71 3.78 0.27
C VAL A 56 -10.63 2.62 0.64
N LYS A 57 -11.94 2.84 0.76
CA LYS A 57 -12.92 1.76 1.00
C LYS A 57 -12.85 0.67 -0.08
N SER A 58 -12.87 1.04 -1.37
CA SER A 58 -12.73 0.06 -2.46
C SER A 58 -11.41 -0.71 -2.41
N LEU A 59 -10.33 -0.08 -1.96
CA LEU A 59 -9.04 -0.75 -1.75
C LEU A 59 -9.09 -1.73 -0.58
N LEU A 60 -9.73 -1.36 0.54
CA LEU A 60 -9.95 -2.22 1.70
C LEU A 60 -10.82 -3.43 1.35
N ASP A 61 -11.90 -3.24 0.56
CA ASP A 61 -12.77 -4.30 0.06
C ASP A 61 -12.00 -5.34 -0.79
N CYS A 62 -10.87 -4.94 -1.38
CA CYS A 62 -9.99 -5.83 -2.13
C CYS A 62 -8.90 -6.50 -1.26
N HIS A 63 -8.96 -6.39 0.06
CA HIS A 63 -7.97 -6.94 1.01
C HIS A 63 -6.52 -6.48 0.74
N ILE A 64 -6.35 -5.20 0.45
CA ILE A 64 -5.02 -4.62 0.16
C ILE A 64 -4.03 -4.72 1.32
N ILE A 65 -4.49 -4.59 2.57
CA ILE A 65 -3.60 -4.52 3.75
C ILE A 65 -2.77 -5.81 3.89
N PRO A 66 -3.37 -7.02 3.92
CA PRO A 66 -2.60 -8.27 3.94
C PRO A 66 -1.59 -8.38 2.79
N ALA A 67 -1.96 -7.96 1.58
CA ALA A 67 -1.07 -8.02 0.42
C ALA A 67 0.16 -7.12 0.58
N LEU A 68 -0.02 -5.90 1.11
CA LEU A 68 1.09 -4.98 1.37
C LEU A 68 1.96 -5.45 2.53
N LEU A 69 1.37 -5.98 3.61
CA LEU A 69 2.09 -6.56 4.74
C LEU A 69 2.97 -7.73 4.29
N GLN A 70 2.47 -8.61 3.42
CA GLN A 70 3.27 -9.67 2.81
C GLN A 70 4.43 -9.10 1.98
N GLY A 71 4.20 -7.99 1.26
CA GLY A 71 5.25 -7.28 0.53
C GLY A 71 6.42 -6.81 1.41
N LEU A 72 6.18 -6.54 2.69
CA LEU A 72 7.21 -6.13 3.65
C LEU A 72 8.20 -7.25 4.01
N LEU A 73 7.94 -8.50 3.63
CA LEU A 73 8.86 -9.62 3.80
C LEU A 73 9.95 -9.68 2.71
N SER A 74 9.84 -8.83 1.68
CA SER A 74 10.84 -8.74 0.62
C SER A 74 12.22 -8.30 1.15
N PRO A 75 13.33 -8.78 0.57
CA PRO A 75 14.64 -8.22 0.86
C PRO A 75 14.86 -6.83 0.24
N ASP A 76 14.12 -6.50 -0.82
CA ASP A 76 14.28 -5.27 -1.60
C ASP A 76 13.69 -4.04 -0.88
N LEU A 77 14.56 -3.10 -0.52
CA LEU A 77 14.19 -1.92 0.26
C LEU A 77 13.26 -0.97 -0.51
N LYS A 78 13.42 -0.82 -1.83
CA LYS A 78 12.57 0.08 -2.63
C LYS A 78 11.13 -0.42 -2.67
N PHE A 79 10.95 -1.74 -2.81
CA PHE A 79 9.64 -2.36 -2.75
C PHE A 79 9.02 -2.25 -1.36
N ILE A 80 9.79 -2.48 -0.29
CA ILE A 80 9.34 -2.28 1.09
C ILE A 80 8.88 -0.83 1.31
N GLU A 81 9.67 0.17 0.91
CA GLU A 81 9.32 1.58 1.05
C GLU A 81 8.06 1.92 0.26
N ALA A 82 7.87 1.36 -0.94
CA ALA A 82 6.64 1.54 -1.71
C ALA A 82 5.41 0.95 -1.00
N CYS A 83 5.55 -0.24 -0.40
CA CYS A 83 4.48 -0.88 0.38
C CYS A 83 4.15 -0.08 1.64
N LEU A 84 5.16 0.33 2.42
CA LEU A 84 4.98 1.16 3.62
C LEU A 84 4.34 2.51 3.29
N ARG A 85 4.78 3.17 2.21
CA ARG A 85 4.18 4.42 1.75
C ARG A 85 2.69 4.26 1.42
N CYS A 86 2.33 3.14 0.81
CA CYS A 86 0.94 2.80 0.51
C CYS A 86 0.14 2.50 1.79
N LEU A 87 0.67 1.65 2.67
CA LEU A 87 0.06 1.34 3.98
C LEU A 87 -0.20 2.60 4.78
N ARG A 88 0.80 3.48 4.89
CA ARG A 88 0.65 4.78 5.53
C ARG A 88 -0.51 5.57 4.94
N THR A 89 -0.58 5.75 3.62
CA THR A 89 -1.69 6.48 3.00
C THR A 89 -3.06 5.87 3.34
N ILE A 90 -3.15 4.54 3.42
CA ILE A 90 -4.39 3.84 3.79
C ILE A 90 -4.73 4.12 5.27
N PHE A 91 -3.79 3.97 6.19
CA PHE A 91 -4.01 4.15 7.62
C PHE A 91 -4.20 5.60 8.06
N THR A 92 -3.68 6.58 7.31
CA THR A 92 -3.99 8.01 7.55
C THR A 92 -5.45 8.36 7.17
N SER A 93 -6.16 7.48 6.45
CA SER A 93 -7.56 7.73 6.10
C SER A 93 -8.50 7.38 7.26
N PRO A 94 -9.46 8.25 7.62
CA PRO A 94 -10.35 8.01 8.76
C PRO A 94 -11.32 6.84 8.57
N VAL A 95 -11.40 6.29 7.36
CA VAL A 95 -12.26 5.13 7.05
C VAL A 95 -11.54 3.80 7.21
N THR A 96 -10.25 3.81 7.53
CA THR A 96 -9.46 2.61 7.81
C THR A 96 -9.50 2.34 9.31
N PRO A 97 -10.07 1.22 9.77
CA PRO A 97 -10.04 0.84 11.18
C PRO A 97 -8.62 0.52 11.64
N GLU A 98 -8.17 1.14 12.73
CA GLU A 98 -6.83 0.93 13.30
C GLU A 98 -6.64 -0.50 13.82
N GLU A 99 -7.73 -1.17 14.23
CA GLU A 99 -7.72 -2.56 14.71
C GLU A 99 -7.11 -3.53 13.70
N LEU A 100 -7.16 -3.19 12.41
CA LEU A 100 -6.57 -3.99 11.34
C LEU A 100 -5.05 -4.18 11.50
N LEU A 101 -4.33 -3.23 12.12
CA LEU A 101 -2.90 -3.38 12.42
C LEU A 101 -2.62 -4.40 13.53
N TYR A 102 -3.58 -4.62 14.41
CA TYR A 102 -3.45 -5.46 15.60
C TYR A 102 -4.06 -6.85 15.43
N THR A 103 -4.63 -7.14 14.27
CA THR A 103 -5.24 -8.45 13.96
C THR A 103 -4.20 -9.58 14.02
N ASP A 104 -2.96 -9.30 13.66
CA ASP A 104 -1.84 -10.25 13.71
C ASP A 104 -0.72 -9.69 14.59
N ALA A 105 -0.40 -10.42 15.67
CA ALA A 105 0.60 -10.03 16.65
C ALA A 105 2.02 -9.90 16.08
N THR A 106 2.29 -10.43 14.89
CA THR A 106 3.59 -10.34 14.21
C THR A 106 3.79 -9.02 13.45
N VAL A 107 2.70 -8.31 13.12
CA VAL A 107 2.75 -7.09 12.30
C VAL A 107 3.51 -5.97 13.01
N ILE A 108 3.18 -5.69 14.27
CA ILE A 108 3.83 -4.62 15.03
C ILE A 108 5.33 -4.88 15.20
N PRO A 109 5.79 -6.06 15.68
CA PRO A 109 7.22 -6.38 15.73
C PRO A 109 7.92 -6.23 14.38
N HIS A 110 7.29 -6.68 13.29
CA HIS A 110 7.87 -6.56 11.95
C HIS A 110 8.03 -5.10 11.52
N LEU A 111 7.01 -4.26 11.73
CA LEU A 111 7.11 -2.82 11.47
C LEU A 111 8.22 -2.18 12.32
N MET A 112 8.35 -2.54 13.60
CA MET A 112 9.42 -2.02 14.45
C MET A 112 10.81 -2.43 13.95
N ALA A 113 10.98 -3.65 13.46
CA ALA A 113 12.26 -4.12 12.88
C ALA A 113 12.63 -3.36 11.59
N LEU A 114 11.64 -2.84 10.86
CA LEU A 114 11.86 -2.05 9.64
C LEU A 114 12.20 -0.59 9.90
N LEU A 115 11.90 -0.03 11.09
CA LEU A 115 12.12 1.38 11.43
C LEU A 115 13.54 1.87 11.12
N SER A 116 14.55 1.05 11.40
CA SER A 116 15.96 1.43 11.26
C SER A 116 16.55 1.15 9.88
N ARG A 117 15.76 0.67 8.90
CA ARG A 117 16.29 0.31 7.58
C ARG A 117 16.56 1.52 6.69
N SER A 118 15.77 2.58 6.80
CA SER A 118 15.97 3.85 6.10
C SER A 118 15.17 4.99 6.76
N ARG A 119 15.52 6.24 6.42
CA ARG A 119 14.74 7.41 6.84
C ARG A 119 13.28 7.34 6.36
N TYR A 120 13.04 6.81 5.15
CA TYR A 120 11.69 6.67 4.61
C TYR A 120 10.89 5.62 5.35
N THR A 121 11.50 4.46 5.65
CA THR A 121 10.82 3.44 6.46
C THR A 121 10.42 3.99 7.83
N GLN A 122 11.34 4.71 8.49
CA GLN A 122 11.06 5.35 9.77
C GLN A 122 9.88 6.34 9.68
N GLU A 123 9.93 7.25 8.70
CA GLU A 123 8.90 8.26 8.50
C GLU A 123 7.52 7.63 8.25
N TYR A 124 7.43 6.66 7.34
CA TYR A 124 6.16 6.04 7.00
C TYR A 124 5.56 5.24 8.16
N ILE A 125 6.40 4.51 8.90
CA ILE A 125 5.94 3.72 10.04
C ILE A 125 5.49 4.64 11.17
N CYS A 126 6.23 5.71 11.50
CA CYS A 126 5.78 6.68 12.49
C CYS A 126 4.44 7.33 12.12
N GLN A 127 4.21 7.60 10.84
CA GLN A 127 2.94 8.15 10.34
C GLN A 127 1.79 7.13 10.32
N ILE A 128 2.07 5.82 10.30
CA ILE A 128 1.04 4.77 10.45
C ILE A 128 0.50 4.72 11.89
N PHE A 129 1.33 5.06 12.88
CA PHE A 129 0.99 5.01 14.31
C PHE A 129 0.64 6.37 14.94
N SER A 130 0.51 7.42 14.12
CA SER A 130 0.17 8.78 14.58
C SER A 130 -1.32 9.04 14.52
#